data_AF-A0A2V6FJZ6-F1
#
_entry.id   AF-A0A2V6FJZ6-F1
#
_cell.length_a   1.000
_cell.length_b   1.000
_cell.length_c   1.000
_cell.angle_alpha   90.00
_cell.angle_beta   90.00
_cell.angle_gamma   90.00
#
_symmetry.space_group_name_H-M   'P 1'
#
loop_
_entity.id
_entity.type
_entity.pdbx_description
1 polymer ?
#
loop_
_entity_poly.entity_id
_entity_poly.type
_entity_poly.pdbx_seq_one_letter_code
_entity_poly.pdbx_strand_id
1 'polypeptide(L)' 'NVDPWRTDVPAKFIDEVGMEKLMFEAADPDVFAWYIKNYGPDVNLFIDHSQIVQLECLRAGIWGTKSLWGRVVTYKDDE' A
#
# COMPACT_ATOMS: atom_id res chain seq x y z
N ASN A 1 6.92 5.10 15.98
CA ASN A 1 5.53 5.29 15.54
C ASN A 1 4.67 5.71 16.71
N VAL A 2 3.76 6.67 16.47
CA VAL A 2 2.84 7.21 17.48
C VAL A 2 1.67 6.24 17.64
N ASP A 3 1.27 5.94 18.87
CA ASP A 3 0.08 5.15 19.18
C ASP A 3 -1.04 6.09 19.68
N PRO A 4 -2.24 6.04 19.09
CA PRO A 4 -2.65 5.20 17.96
C PRO A 4 -2.22 5.77 16.59
N TRP A 5 -2.12 4.89 15.59
CA TRP A 5 -1.91 5.29 14.20
C TRP A 5 -3.00 6.24 13.73
N ARG A 6 -2.60 7.40 13.20
CA ARG A 6 -3.49 8.44 12.67
C ARG A 6 -3.94 8.12 11.25
N THR A 7 -4.67 7.03 11.08
CA THR A 7 -5.18 6.57 9.76
C THR A 7 -6.19 7.52 9.13
N ASP A 8 -6.78 8.44 9.92
CA ASP A 8 -7.66 9.49 9.44
C ASP A 8 -6.94 10.53 8.58
N VAL A 9 -5.63 10.70 8.78
CA VAL A 9 -4.84 11.73 8.09
C VAL A 9 -4.59 11.35 6.63
N PRO A 10 -4.02 10.16 6.29
CA PRO A 10 -3.89 9.74 4.90
C PRO A 10 -5.23 9.72 4.14
N ALA A 11 -6.31 9.30 4.80
CA ALA A 11 -7.65 9.29 4.21
C ALA A 11 -8.09 10.69 3.74
N LYS A 12 -7.97 11.71 4.60
CA LYS A 12 -8.31 13.10 4.25
C LYS A 12 -7.50 13.62 3.06
N PHE A 13 -6.21 13.28 2.97
CA PHE A 13 -5.39 13.70 1.83
C PHE A 13 -5.82 13.02 0.53
N ILE A 14 -6.12 11.72 0.59
CA ILE A 14 -6.57 10.96 -0.58
C ILE A 14 -7.91 11.51 -1.09
N ASP A 15 -8.84 11.82 -0.18
CA ASP A 15 -10.17 12.37 -0.53
C ASP A 15 -10.07 13.75 -1.20
N GLU A 16 -9.15 14.61 -0.76
CA GLU A 16 -9.02 15.98 -1.27
C GLU A 16 -8.13 16.11 -2.52
N VAL A 17 -7.05 15.32 -2.62
CA VAL A 17 -6.02 15.49 -3.66
C VAL A 17 -6.10 14.41 -4.76
N GLY A 18 -6.58 13.22 -4.40
CA GLY A 18 -6.56 12.02 -5.23
C GLY A 18 -5.33 11.14 -4.97
N MET A 19 -5.55 9.83 -4.91
CA MET A 19 -4.51 8.83 -4.62
C MET A 19 -3.38 8.85 -5.67
N GLU A 20 -3.72 9.10 -6.92
CA GLU A 20 -2.80 9.10 -8.06
C GLU A 20 -1.76 10.24 -8.01
N LYS A 21 -2.04 11.31 -7.26
CA LYS A 21 -1.14 12.48 -7.13
C LYS A 21 -0.31 12.47 -5.86
N LEU A 22 -0.61 11.57 -4.93
CA LEU A 22 0.07 11.47 -3.65
C LEU A 22 1.08 10.33 -3.66
N MET A 23 2.09 10.44 -2.80
CA MET A 23 3.05 9.37 -2.49
C MET A 23 3.27 9.35 -0.98
N PHE A 24 3.10 8.19 -0.35
CA PHE A 24 3.23 8.04 1.09
C PHE A 24 4.53 7.34 1.46
N GLU A 25 5.25 7.86 2.45
CA GLU A 25 6.39 7.18 3.04
C GLU A 25 5.95 5.92 3.78
N ALA A 26 6.57 4.79 3.45
CA ALA A 26 6.27 3.49 4.02
C ALA A 26 7.55 2.65 4.16
N ALA A 27 8.49 3.11 5.00
CA ALA A 27 9.79 2.46 5.19
C ALA A 27 9.76 1.13 5.99
N ASP A 28 8.58 0.67 6.43
CA ASP A 28 8.38 -0.56 7.19
C ASP A 28 7.36 -1.46 6.48
N PRO A 29 7.62 -2.79 6.38
CA PRO A 29 6.69 -3.76 5.83
C PRO A 29 5.25 -3.66 6.32
N ASP A 30 5.03 -3.40 7.60
CA ASP A 30 3.68 -3.32 8.14
C ASP A 30 2.93 -2.07 7.64
N VAL A 31 3.67 -1.00 7.31
CA VAL A 31 3.10 0.26 6.81
C VAL A 31 2.66 0.12 5.35
N PHE A 32 3.53 -0.38 4.46
CA PHE A 32 3.12 -0.55 3.06
C PHE A 32 2.08 -1.66 2.89
N ALA A 33 2.11 -2.70 3.73
CA ALA A 33 1.06 -3.71 3.79
C ALA A 33 -0.30 -3.10 4.19
N TRP A 34 -0.32 -2.15 5.14
CA TRP A 34 -1.53 -1.44 5.51
C TRP A 34 -2.07 -0.59 4.35
N TYR A 35 -1.22 0.16 3.66
CA TYR A 35 -1.66 0.96 2.50
C TYR A 35 -2.26 0.09 1.38
N ILE A 36 -1.56 -1.00 0.99
CA ILE A 36 -2.06 -1.92 -0.03
C ILE A 36 -3.41 -2.53 0.37
N LYS A 37 -3.57 -2.88 1.65
CA LYS A 37 -4.82 -3.47 2.16
C LYS A 37 -6.01 -2.51 2.09
N ASN A 38 -5.80 -1.22 2.36
CA ASN A 38 -6.89 -0.25 2.49
C ASN A 38 -7.17 0.51 1.19
N TYR A 39 -6.15 0.76 0.37
CA TYR A 39 -6.24 1.58 -0.83
C TYR A 39 -5.93 0.83 -2.13
N GLY A 40 -5.53 -0.43 -2.02
CA GLY A 40 -5.24 -1.30 -3.15
C GLY A 40 -3.77 -1.28 -3.57
N PRO A 41 -3.39 -2.20 -4.47
CA PRO A 41 -2.00 -2.41 -4.88
C PRO A 41 -1.47 -1.41 -5.88
N ASP A 42 -2.19 -0.33 -6.20
CA ASP A 42 -1.73 0.76 -7.09
C ASP A 42 -1.39 2.05 -6.31
N VAL A 43 -1.50 2.06 -4.98
CA VAL A 43 -1.10 3.19 -4.14
C VAL A 43 0.39 3.51 -4.32
N ASN A 44 0.75 4.79 -4.46
CA ASN A 44 2.15 5.20 -4.61
C ASN A 44 2.84 5.25 -3.26
N LEU A 45 3.96 4.54 -3.12
CA LEU A 45 4.70 4.43 -1.88
C LEU A 45 6.18 4.77 -2.07
N PHE A 46 6.71 5.55 -1.14
CA PHE A 46 8.14 5.81 -1.00
C PHE A 46 8.72 4.80 0.02
N ILE A 47 9.55 3.87 -0.47
CA ILE A 47 10.11 2.75 0.31
C ILE A 47 11.65 2.71 0.19
N ASP A 48 12.29 1.95 1.08
CA ASP A 48 13.71 1.64 0.91
C ASP A 48 13.93 0.60 -0.21
N HIS A 49 15.04 0.76 -0.94
CA HIS A 49 15.41 -0.11 -2.05
C HIS A 49 15.51 -1.60 -1.68
N SER A 50 15.87 -1.93 -0.44
CA SER A 50 15.98 -3.33 0.01
C SER A 50 14.63 -4.03 0.15
N GLN A 51 13.52 -3.28 0.25
CA GLN A 51 12.18 -3.81 0.48
C GLN A 51 11.37 -4.01 -0.81
N ILE A 52 11.94 -3.69 -1.97
CA ILE A 52 11.25 -3.70 -3.26
C ILE A 52 10.62 -5.06 -3.59
N VAL A 53 11.34 -6.16 -3.34
CA VAL A 53 10.84 -7.52 -3.62
C VAL A 53 9.61 -7.82 -2.79
N GLN A 54 9.62 -7.46 -1.50
CA GLN A 54 8.49 -7.70 -0.62
C GLN A 54 7.27 -6.88 -1.02
N LEU A 55 7.46 -5.60 -1.37
CA LEU A 55 6.39 -4.74 -1.87
C LEU A 55 5.73 -5.33 -3.12
N GLU A 56 6.52 -5.73 -4.11
CA GLU A 56 5.99 -6.26 -5.36
C GLU A 56 5.30 -7.61 -5.18
N CYS A 57 5.81 -8.48 -4.31
CA CYS A 57 5.12 -9.72 -4.00
C CYS A 57 3.77 -9.49 -3.29
N LEU A 58 3.64 -8.43 -2.47
CA LEU A 58 2.35 -8.04 -1.89
C LEU A 58 1.39 -7.48 -2.95
N ARG A 59 1.88 -6.62 -3.87
CA ARG A 59 1.06 -6.08 -4.98
C ARG A 59 0.55 -7.19 -5.90
N ALA A 60 1.38 -8.19 -6.17
CA ALA A 60 1.00 -9.37 -6.96
C ALA A 60 0.14 -10.39 -6.17
N GLY A 61 -0.09 -10.17 -4.87
CA GLY A 61 -0.88 -11.07 -4.03
C GLY A 61 -0.23 -12.44 -3.75
N ILE A 62 1.06 -12.60 -4.05
CA ILE A 62 1.87 -13.82 -3.91
C ILE A 62 2.75 -13.84 -2.65
N TRP A 63 2.52 -12.88 -1.75
CA TRP A 63 3.15 -12.80 -0.43
C TRP A 63 2.19 -12.09 0.52
N GLY A 64 2.43 -12.25 1.82
CA GLY A 64 1.75 -11.49 2.85
C GLY A 64 1.12 -12.37 3.92
N THR A 65 0.46 -11.73 4.87
CA THR A 65 -0.32 -12.45 5.89
C THR A 65 -1.56 -13.08 5.28
N LYS A 66 -2.26 -13.97 6.02
CA LYS A 66 -3.58 -14.51 5.62
C LYS A 66 -4.59 -13.44 5.20
N SER A 67 -4.40 -12.18 5.61
CA SER A 67 -5.29 -11.07 5.26
C SER A 67 -5.00 -10.44 3.89
N LEU A 68 -3.81 -10.65 3.32
CA LEU A 68 -3.36 -10.08 2.05
C LEU A 68 -3.18 -11.16 0.95
N TRP A 69 -2.68 -12.34 1.32
CA TRP A 69 -2.43 -13.44 0.39
C TRP A 69 -3.69 -13.83 -0.39
N GLY A 70 -3.62 -13.78 -1.73
CA GLY A 70 -4.72 -14.15 -2.62
C GLY A 70 -5.96 -13.25 -2.59
N ARG A 71 -5.91 -12.12 -1.87
CA ARG A 71 -7.00 -11.12 -1.81
C ARG A 71 -6.68 -9.84 -2.56
N VAL A 72 -5.40 -9.56 -2.75
CA VAL A 72 -4.96 -8.52 -3.67
C VAL A 72 -5.09 -9.09 -5.07
N VAL A 73 -6.20 -8.77 -5.73
CA VAL A 73 -6.48 -9.16 -7.12
C VAL A 73 -6.63 -7.88 -7.92
N THR A 74 -5.62 -7.57 -8.73
CA THR A 74 -5.72 -6.53 -9.75
C THR A 74 -6.07 -7.17 -11.08
N TYR A 75 -7.26 -6.84 -11.60
CA TYR A 75 -7.54 -6.98 -13.02
C TYR A 75 -7.06 -5.68 -13.67
N LYS A 76 -5.95 -5.74 -14.40
CA LYS A 76 -5.55 -4.66 -15.29
C LYS A 76 -6.06 -5.06 -16.66
N ASP A 77 -6.94 -4.24 -17.25
CA ASP A 77 -7.27 -4.39 -18.67
C ASP A 77 -5.98 -4.20 -19.46
N ASP A 78 -5.65 -5.16 -20.32
CA ASP A 78 -4.53 -5.03 -21.26
C ASP A 78 -4.88 -3.91 -22.25
N GLU A 79 -4.37 -2.70 -22.04
CA GLU A 79 -4.24 -1.68 -23.11
C GLU A 79 -3.05 -2.00 -24.03
#